data_AF-A0A662I914-F1
#
_entry.id   AF-A0A662I914-F1
#
_cell.length_a   1.000
_cell.length_b   1.000
_cell.length_c   1.000
_cell.angle_alpha   90.00
_cell.angle_beta   90.00
_cell.angle_gamma   90.00
#
_symmetry.space_group_name_H-M   'P 1'
#
loop_
_entity.id
_entity.type
_entity.pdbx_description
1 polymer ?
#
loop_
_entity_poly.entity_id
_entity_poly.type
_entity_poly.pdbx_seq_one_letter_code
_entity_poly.pdbx_strand_id
1 'polypeptide(L)' 'MLLGVSSIGELKRLIMDTVANPSEAYADRHGVKYFLKKIDERWINVVVAKDAVKTAHVLRTYRKLRGRRWLQRLY' A
#
# COMPACT_ATOMS: atom_id res chain seq x y z
N MET A 1 -4.76 0.29 18.96
CA MET A 1 -4.77 -0.85 18.02
C MET A 1 -4.68 -0.30 16.59
N LEU A 2 -3.52 -0.43 15.92
CA LEU A 2 -3.42 -0.10 14.49
C LEU A 2 -4.02 -1.27 13.69
N LEU A 3 -5.01 -1.00 12.83
CA LEU A 3 -5.63 -1.96 11.89
C LEU A 3 -6.42 -3.17 12.45
N GLY A 4 -6.61 -3.32 13.76
CA GLY A 4 -7.26 -4.54 14.29
C GLY A 4 -6.36 -5.78 14.17
N VAL A 5 -5.07 -5.58 13.90
CA VAL A 5 -4.07 -6.66 13.79
C VAL A 5 -3.53 -6.98 15.17
N SER A 6 -3.59 -8.27 15.53
CA SER A 6 -3.29 -8.78 16.86
C SER A 6 -1.89 -9.38 16.95
N SER A 7 -1.26 -9.65 15.80
CA SER A 7 0.06 -10.29 15.74
C SER A 7 0.91 -9.85 14.54
N ILE A 8 2.22 -10.08 14.64
CA ILE A 8 3.16 -9.89 13.52
C ILE A 8 2.81 -10.79 12.34
N GLY A 9 2.30 -12.00 12.59
CA GLY A 9 1.87 -12.94 11.54
C GLY A 9 0.71 -12.40 10.72
N GLU A 10 -0.30 -11.85 11.38
CA GLU A 10 -1.43 -11.17 10.74
C GLU A 10 -0.98 -9.94 9.96
N LEU A 11 -0.06 -9.13 10.52
CA LEU A 11 0.50 -7.97 9.80
C LEU A 11 1.19 -8.40 8.51
N LYS A 12 2.01 -9.46 8.57
CA LYS A 12 2.69 -10.00 7.38
C LYS A 12 1.69 -10.48 6.33
N ARG A 13 0.66 -11.23 6.74
CA ARG A 13 -0.40 -11.70 5.82
C ARG A 13 -1.12 -10.54 5.15
N LEU A 14 -1.45 -9.50 5.91
CA LEU A 14 -2.12 -8.31 5.40
C LEU A 14 -1.27 -7.54 4.37
N ILE A 15 0.04 -7.39 4.63
CA ILE A 15 0.98 -6.78 3.69
C ILE A 15 1.06 -7.62 2.41
N MET A 16 1.21 -8.95 2.54
CA MET A 16 1.28 -9.85 1.39
C MET A 16 0.01 -9.84 0.56
N ASP A 17 -1.17 -9.87 1.19
CA ASP A 17 -2.46 -9.74 0.47
C ASP A 17 -2.60 -8.39 -0.21
N THR A 18 -2.12 -7.30 0.40
CA THR A 18 -2.18 -5.98 -0.23
C THR A 18 -1.33 -5.92 -1.50
N VAL A 19 -0.16 -6.58 -1.52
CA VAL A 19 0.69 -6.64 -2.72
C VAL A 19 0.10 -7.57 -3.78
N ALA A 20 -0.45 -8.71 -3.39
CA ALA A 20 -1.01 -9.71 -4.31
C ALA A 20 -2.36 -9.27 -4.90
N ASN A 21 -3.23 -8.67 -4.08
CA ASN A 21 -4.61 -8.33 -4.41
C ASN A 21 -4.95 -6.87 -4.04
N PRO A 22 -4.23 -5.87 -4.58
CA PRO A 22 -4.51 -4.46 -4.32
C PRO A 22 -5.86 -4.04 -4.89
N SER A 23 -6.51 -3.07 -4.23
CA SER A 23 -7.63 -2.34 -4.81
C SER A 23 -7.17 -1.39 -5.92
N GLU A 24 -5.99 -0.78 -5.73
CA GLU A 24 -5.35 0.08 -6.72
C GLU A 24 -3.83 -0.05 -6.61
N ALA A 25 -3.10 0.16 -7.69
CA ALA A 25 -1.67 0.39 -7.57
C ALA A 25 -1.09 1.34 -8.59
N TYR A 26 0.01 1.93 -8.17
CA TYR A 26 0.68 3.00 -8.87
C TYR A 26 2.19 2.80 -8.86
N ALA A 27 2.86 3.40 -9.82
CA ALA A 27 4.31 3.56 -9.84
C ALA A 27 4.71 5.03 -9.93
N ASP A 28 5.87 5.36 -9.36
CA ASP A 28 6.55 6.62 -9.61
C ASP A 28 7.67 6.48 -10.66
N ARG A 29 8.29 7.59 -11.04
CA ARG A 29 9.39 7.63 -12.02
C ARG A 29 10.65 6.84 -11.60
N HIS A 30 10.77 6.51 -10.33
CA HIS A 30 11.91 5.78 -9.79
C HIS A 30 11.63 4.28 -9.70
N GLY A 31 10.49 3.82 -10.25
CA GLY A 31 10.07 2.43 -10.20
C GLY A 31 9.58 1.98 -8.82
N VAL A 32 9.33 2.91 -7.90
CA VAL A 32 8.69 2.60 -6.62
C VAL A 32 7.22 2.31 -6.88
N LYS A 33 6.76 1.15 -6.42
CA LYS A 33 5.38 0.69 -6.56
C LYS A 33 4.63 0.93 -5.25
N TYR A 34 3.39 1.36 -5.38
CA TYR A 34 2.49 1.69 -4.28
C TYR A 34 1.25 0.84 -4.44
N PHE A 35 1.10 -0.17 -3.59
CA PHE A 35 -0.03 -1.09 -3.60
C PHE A 35 -1.03 -0.64 -2.53
N LEU A 36 -2.23 -0.26 -2.97
CA LEU A 36 -3.28 0.25 -2.12
C LEU A 36 -4.37 -0.79 -1.92
N LYS A 37 -4.71 -1.09 -0.68
CA LYS A 37 -5.88 -1.89 -0.32
C LYS A 37 -6.86 -1.04 0.47
N LYS A 38 -8.12 -0.98 0.05
CA LYS A 38 -9.18 -0.39 0.87
C LYS A 38 -9.67 -1.42 1.87
N ILE A 39 -9.72 -1.04 3.14
CA ILE A 39 -10.31 -1.83 4.23
C ILE A 39 -11.22 -0.89 5.00
N ASP A 40 -12.52 -1.12 4.90
CA ASP A 40 -13.57 -0.23 5.41
C ASP A 40 -13.36 1.22 4.95
N GLU A 41 -13.19 2.14 5.91
CA GLU A 41 -12.94 3.57 5.67
C GLU A 41 -11.46 3.93 5.55
N ARG A 42 -10.56 2.95 5.58
CA ARG A 42 -9.11 3.15 5.58
C ARG A 42 -8.47 2.54 4.34
N TRP A 43 -7.26 3.00 4.09
CA TRP A 43 -6.40 2.56 3.02
C TRP A 43 -5.09 2.09 3.61
N ILE A 44 -4.65 0.92 3.18
CA ILE A 44 -3.30 0.44 3.40
C ILE A 44 -2.50 0.77 2.16
N ASN A 45 -1.36 1.43 2.32
CA ASN A 45 -0.42 1.69 1.25
C ASN A 45 0.88 0.94 1.53
N VAL A 46 1.14 -0.12 0.76
CA VAL A 46 2.41 -0.86 0.80
C VAL A 46 3.34 -0.32 -0.27
N VAL A 47 4.50 0.16 0.17
CA VAL A 47 5.54 0.72 -0.69
C VAL A 47 6.59 -0.35 -0.98
N VAL A 48 6.77 -0.68 -2.26
CA VAL A 48 7.72 -1.67 -2.74
C VAL A 48 8.73 -0.98 -3.64
N ALA A 49 10.01 -1.22 -3.37
CA ALA A 49 11.11 -0.72 -4.20
C ALA A 49 12.19 -1.78 -4.33
N LYS A 50 12.73 -1.97 -5.55
CA LYS A 50 13.71 -3.03 -5.85
C LYS A 50 13.22 -4.40 -5.35
N ASP A 51 11.96 -4.72 -5.67
CA ASP A 51 11.26 -5.97 -5.34
C ASP A 51 11.17 -6.32 -3.84
N ALA A 52 11.37 -5.35 -2.97
CA ALA A 52 11.23 -5.51 -1.51
C ALA A 52 10.24 -4.50 -0.94
N VAL A 53 9.37 -4.96 -0.04
CA VAL A 53 8.53 -4.10 0.80
C VAL A 53 9.44 -3.24 1.67
N LYS A 54 9.32 -1.92 1.56
CA LYS A 54 10.09 -0.96 2.35
C LYS A 54 9.30 -0.45 3.56
N THR A 55 8.01 -0.22 3.37
CA THR A 55 7.14 0.28 4.43
C THR A 55 5.67 0.05 4.07
N ALA A 56 4.82 0.07 5.09
CA ALA A 56 3.37 0.03 4.95
C ALA A 56 2.75 1.15 5.79
N HIS A 57 1.82 1.90 5.22
CA HIS A 57 1.13 2.99 5.89
C HIS A 57 -0.37 2.73 5.98
N VAL A 58 -0.99 3.24 7.03
CA VAL A 58 -2.44 3.28 7.20
C VAL A 58 -2.90 4.70 7.01
N LEU A 59 -3.83 4.92 6.09
CA LEU A 59 -4.27 6.22 5.65
C LEU A 59 -5.79 6.29 5.68
N ARG A 60 -6.38 7.43 6.04
CA ARG A 60 -7.81 7.69 5.80
C ARG A 60 -8.06 8.10 4.35
N THR A 61 -7.09 8.81 3.77
CA THR A 61 -7.09 9.22 2.36
C THR A 61 -5.65 9.29 1.86
N TYR A 62 -5.44 8.99 0.59
CA TYR A 62 -4.13 9.05 -0.07
C TYR A 62 -4.06 10.14 -1.16
N ARG A 63 -5.05 11.04 -1.24
CA ARG A 63 -5.17 12.05 -2.32
C ARG A 63 -3.90 12.92 -2.47
N LYS A 64 -3.25 13.27 -1.36
CA LYS A 64 -1.99 14.03 -1.34
C LYS A 64 -0.79 13.25 -1.90
N LEU A 65 -0.79 11.91 -1.80
CA LEU A 65 0.25 11.05 -2.36
C LEU A 65 0.07 10.91 -3.87
N ARG A 66 -1.18 10.69 -4.31
CA ARG A 66 -1.54 10.58 -5.73
C ARG A 66 -1.08 11.79 -6.54
N GLY A 67 -1.31 13.01 -6.04
CA GLY A 67 -0.96 14.24 -6.75
C GLY A 67 0.54 14.60 -6.79
N ARG A 68 1.41 13.90 -6.04
CA ARG A 68 2.83 14.29 -5.91
C ARG A 68 3.83 13.27 -6.45
N ARG A 69 3.47 11.98 -6.49
CA ARG A 69 4.44 10.91 -6.74
C ARG A 69 3.99 9.89 -7.77
N TRP A 70 2.69 9.63 -7.86
CA TRP A 70 2.17 8.51 -8.65
C TRP A 70 1.91 8.96 -10.08
N LEU A 71 2.78 8.53 -10.99
CA LEU A 71 2.76 8.97 -12.38
C LEU A 71 1.98 8.01 -13.28
N GLN A 72 1.93 6.73 -12.90
CA GLN A 72 1.30 5.69 -13.71
C GLN A 72 0.46 4.76 -12.82
N ARG A 73 -0.74 4.44 -13.28
CA ARG A 73 -1.58 3.37 -12.73
C ARG A 73 -1.17 2.05 -13.37
N LEU A 74 -1.00 1.00 -12.56
CA LEU A 74 -0.48 -0.28 -13.04
C LEU A 74 -1.57 -1.22 -13.58
N TYR A 75 -2.82 -1.03 -13.15
CA TYR A 75 -4.01 -1.78 -13.55
C TYR A 75 -5.29 -0.99 -13.23
#